data_AF-A0A3N4AJA1-F1
#
_entry.id   AF-A0A3N4AJA1-F1
#
_cell.length_a   1.000
_cell.length_b   1.000
_cell.length_c   1.000
_cell.angle_alpha   90.00
_cell.angle_beta   90.00
_cell.angle_gamma   90.00
#
_symmetry.space_group_name_H-M   'P 1'
#
loop_
_entity.id
_entity.type
_entity.pdbx_description
1 polymer ?
#
loop_
_entity_poly.entity_id
_entity_poly.type
_entity_poly.pdbx_seq_one_letter_code
_entity_poly.pdbx_strand_id
1 'polypeptide(L)'
;MSRLNSILLVGCLLPAVAMASFPIDVEMNANGVSVSATSADVSNVATVTLTNNGSNTAQCEATFISGPERPFPRRTQLDAGESTVLTQHFEREITRVRVSVNCKAK
;
A
#
# COMPACT_ATOMS: atom_id res chain seq x y z
N MET A 1 -29.22 -39.18 38.91
CA MET A 1 -28.03 -38.40 39.32
C MET A 1 -26.82 -39.22 38.90
N SER A 2 -25.89 -38.85 38.02
CA SER A 2 -25.48 -37.63 37.35
C SER A 2 -24.90 -38.07 35.98
N ARG A 3 -25.32 -37.48 34.86
CA ARG A 3 -24.69 -37.69 33.55
C ARG A 3 -23.76 -36.51 33.33
N LEU A 4 -22.47 -36.75 33.50
CA LEU A 4 -21.38 -35.79 33.32
C LEU A 4 -21.27 -35.48 31.81
N ASN A 5 -21.77 -34.32 31.40
CA ASN A 5 -21.71 -33.86 30.01
C ASN A 5 -20.50 -32.91 29.87
N SER A 6 -19.33 -33.46 29.54
CA SER A 6 -18.13 -32.69 29.22
C SER A 6 -18.29 -32.06 27.84
N ILE A 7 -18.76 -30.81 27.80
CA ILE A 7 -18.74 -29.98 26.60
C ILE A 7 -17.33 -29.40 26.46
N LEU A 8 -16.60 -29.91 25.48
CA LEU A 8 -15.27 -29.46 25.08
C LEU A 8 -15.39 -28.07 24.44
N LEU A 9 -15.15 -27.00 25.21
CA LEU A 9 -14.99 -25.64 24.67
C LEU A 9 -13.59 -25.50 24.06
N VAL A 10 -13.43 -25.84 22.79
CA VAL A 10 -12.28 -25.42 21.98
C VAL A 10 -12.58 -24.03 21.44
N GLY A 11 -12.27 -23.01 22.25
CA GLY A 11 -12.24 -21.62 21.79
C GLY A 11 -10.98 -21.40 20.94
N CYS A 12 -11.15 -21.29 19.63
CA CYS A 12 -10.09 -20.91 18.70
C CYS A 12 -9.64 -19.47 19.02
N LEU A 13 -8.64 -19.33 19.90
CA LEU A 13 -7.88 -18.08 20.07
C LEU A 13 -7.01 -17.92 18.81
N LEU A 14 -7.58 -17.35 17.75
CA LEU A 14 -6.78 -16.80 16.66
C LEU A 14 -6.00 -15.63 17.27
N PRO A 15 -4.66 -15.70 17.34
CA PRO A 15 -3.88 -14.53 17.73
C PRO A 15 -4.12 -13.48 16.66
N ALA A 16 -4.81 -12.41 17.04
CA ALA A 16 -4.86 -11.20 16.25
C ALA A 16 -3.46 -10.61 16.26
N VAL A 17 -2.61 -11.10 15.37
CA VAL A 17 -1.35 -10.45 15.01
C VAL A 17 -1.75 -9.13 14.33
N ALA A 18 -1.98 -8.11 15.15
CA ALA A 18 -1.93 -6.73 14.72
C ALA A 18 -0.46 -6.46 14.37
N MET A 19 -0.03 -6.93 13.19
CA MET A 19 1.19 -6.45 12.58
C MET A 19 0.96 -4.95 12.44
N ALA A 20 1.74 -4.15 13.15
CA ALA A 20 1.56 -2.70 13.19
C ALA A 20 1.62 -2.14 11.77
N SER A 21 0.44 -1.91 11.16
CA SER A 21 0.31 -1.24 9.89
C SER A 21 0.06 0.24 10.15
N PHE A 22 0.97 1.08 9.68
CA PHE A 22 0.75 2.52 9.71
C PHE A 22 -0.22 2.90 8.58
N PRO A 23 -1.07 3.92 8.77
CA PRO A 23 -1.93 4.42 7.71
C PRO A 23 -1.09 4.97 6.54
N ILE A 24 -1.46 4.56 5.32
CA ILE A 24 -0.94 5.10 4.06
C ILE A 24 -2.08 5.82 3.35
N ASP A 25 -1.96 7.15 3.26
CA ASP A 25 -2.90 8.00 2.54
C ASP A 25 -2.39 8.17 1.09
N VAL A 26 -3.05 7.55 0.10
CA VAL A 26 -2.69 7.68 -1.32
C VAL A 26 -3.54 8.78 -1.98
N GLU A 27 -2.87 9.82 -2.46
CA GLU A 27 -3.48 10.88 -3.26
C GLU A 27 -3.14 10.66 -4.74
N MET A 28 -4.17 10.32 -5.53
CA MET A 28 -4.02 9.96 -6.94
C MET A 28 -4.43 11.12 -7.85
N ASN A 29 -3.53 11.51 -8.75
CA ASN A 29 -3.81 12.41 -9.87
C ASN A 29 -3.52 11.66 -11.18
N ALA A 30 -4.58 11.28 -11.90
CA ALA A 30 -4.50 10.46 -13.10
C ALA A 30 -5.00 11.25 -14.32
N ASN A 31 -4.19 12.20 -14.80
CA ASN A 31 -4.56 13.14 -15.87
C ASN A 31 -4.84 12.44 -17.21
N GLY A 32 -6.10 12.03 -17.42
CA GLY A 32 -6.54 11.40 -18.67
C GLY A 32 -6.05 9.96 -18.88
N VAL A 33 -5.54 9.31 -17.83
CA VAL A 33 -5.10 7.90 -17.86
C VAL A 33 -5.83 7.09 -16.79
N SER A 34 -6.10 5.82 -17.08
CA SER A 34 -6.81 4.92 -16.16
C SER A 34 -5.80 4.11 -15.34
N VAL A 35 -5.18 4.74 -14.33
CA VAL A 35 -4.25 4.05 -13.41
C VAL A 35 -4.90 3.92 -12.02
N SER A 36 -4.81 2.74 -11.42
CA SER A 36 -5.22 2.49 -10.03
C SER A 36 -4.00 2.31 -9.13
N ALA A 37 -4.17 2.61 -7.84
CA ALA A 37 -3.13 2.45 -6.83
C ALA A 37 -3.66 1.62 -5.65
N THR A 38 -2.85 0.68 -5.15
CA THR A 38 -3.06 0.01 -3.88
C THR A 38 -1.81 0.14 -3.02
N SER A 39 -1.97 0.29 -1.71
CA SER A 39 -0.85 0.46 -0.79
C SER A 39 -0.76 -0.67 0.21
N ALA A 40 0.45 -1.00 0.62
CA ALA A 40 0.72 -1.92 1.72
C ALA A 40 1.97 -1.48 2.48
N ASP A 41 2.19 -2.08 3.63
CA ASP A 41 3.37 -1.86 4.43
C ASP A 41 3.90 -3.17 5.04
N VAL A 42 5.20 -3.16 5.32
CA VAL A 42 5.87 -4.21 6.10
C VAL A 42 6.98 -3.53 6.91
N SER A 43 6.86 -3.52 8.25
CA SER A 43 7.84 -2.87 9.13
C SER A 43 7.99 -1.37 8.80
N ASN A 44 9.18 -0.83 8.55
CA ASN A 44 9.37 0.57 8.11
C ASN A 44 9.44 0.72 6.57
N VAL A 45 8.68 -0.09 5.85
CA VAL A 45 8.61 -0.04 4.38
C VAL A 45 7.17 0.20 3.94
N ALA A 46 6.97 1.25 3.15
CA ALA A 46 5.71 1.51 2.46
C ALA A 46 5.82 1.12 0.99
N THR A 47 4.77 0.52 0.44
CA THR A 47 4.65 0.18 -0.97
C THR A 47 3.39 0.79 -1.58
N VAL A 48 3.48 1.12 -2.86
CA VAL A 48 2.32 1.42 -3.71
C VAL A 48 2.44 0.60 -4.98
N THR A 49 1.46 -0.26 -5.22
CA THR A 49 1.29 -0.97 -6.49
C THR A 49 0.47 -0.08 -7.41
N LEU A 50 1.03 0.25 -8.58
CA LEU A 50 0.33 0.97 -9.63
C LEU A 50 -0.03 0.00 -10.74
N THR A 51 -1.28 0.06 -11.21
CA THR A 51 -1.79 -0.76 -12.31
C THR A 51 -2.39 0.13 -13.37
N ASN A 52 -1.92 0.01 -14.62
CA ASN A 52 -2.49 0.71 -15.76
C ASN A 52 -3.65 -0.11 -16.34
N ASN A 53 -4.87 0.29 -16.01
CA ASN A 53 -6.12 -0.29 -16.51
C ASN A 53 -6.58 0.35 -17.83
N GLY A 54 -5.78 1.26 -18.40
CA GLY A 54 -6.07 1.94 -19.65
C GLY A 54 -5.49 1.23 -20.88
N SER A 55 -5.65 1.88 -22.03
CA SER A 55 -5.13 1.39 -23.33
C SER A 55 -3.84 2.07 -23.78
N ASN A 56 -3.42 3.14 -23.09
CA ASN A 56 -2.22 3.92 -23.45
C ASN A 56 -1.15 3.76 -22.38
N THR A 57 0.11 3.84 -22.78
CA THR A 57 1.23 3.90 -21.85
C THR A 57 1.13 5.12 -20.94
N ALA A 58 1.31 4.92 -19.64
CA ALA A 58 1.33 5.98 -18.63
C ALA A 58 2.75 6.21 -18.11
N GLN A 59 3.10 7.47 -17.89
CA GLN A 59 4.26 7.86 -17.09
C GLN A 59 3.77 8.31 -15.71
N CYS A 60 4.26 7.66 -14.65
CA CYS A 60 3.85 7.91 -13.28
C CYS A 60 5.03 8.32 -12.40
N GLU A 61 4.76 9.19 -11.44
CA GLU A 61 5.67 9.63 -10.38
C GLU A 61 4.97 9.48 -9.03
N ALA A 62 5.53 8.69 -8.12
CA ALA A 62 5.05 8.54 -6.75
C ALA A 62 6.03 9.16 -5.76
N THR A 63 5.53 10.01 -4.86
CA THR A 63 6.33 10.68 -3.84
C THR A 63 5.84 10.25 -2.46
N PHE A 64 6.70 9.53 -1.72
CA PHE A 64 6.42 9.05 -0.37
C PHE A 64 6.88 10.10 0.65
N ILE A 65 5.97 10.52 1.54
CA ILE A 65 6.21 11.59 2.52
C ILE A 65 5.88 11.05 3.91
N SER A 66 6.88 11.00 4.78
CA SER A 66 6.75 10.66 6.20
C SER A 66 7.44 11.73 7.04
N GLY A 67 6.67 12.49 7.81
CA GLY A 67 7.20 13.55 8.68
C GLY A 67 8.01 14.63 7.93
N PRO A 68 9.07 15.19 8.54
CA PRO A 68 9.92 16.22 7.93
C PRO A 68 11.02 15.64 7.01
N GLU A 69 10.98 14.34 6.72
CA GLU A 69 11.97 13.69 5.86
C GLU A 69 11.87 14.20 4.41
N ARG A 70 13.01 14.35 3.73
CA ARG A 70 13.04 14.90 2.38
C ARG A 70 12.41 13.89 1.41
N PRO A 71 11.32 14.24 0.71
CA PRO A 71 10.69 13.32 -0.23
C PRO A 71 11.57 13.08 -1.46
N PHE A 72 11.66 11.83 -1.89
CA PHE A 72 12.30 11.46 -3.15
C PHE A 72 11.28 10.83 -4.12
N PRO A 73 10.95 11.50 -5.25
CA PRO A 73 10.00 10.96 -6.21
C PRO A 73 10.54 9.71 -6.90
N ARG A 74 9.70 8.68 -7.01
CA ARG A 74 9.95 7.44 -7.76
C ARG A 74 9.19 7.49 -9.06
N ARG A 75 9.90 7.45 -10.19
CA ARG A 75 9.31 7.48 -11.53
C ARG A 75 9.24 6.09 -12.12
N THR A 76 8.18 5.83 -12.88
CA THR A 76 8.01 4.60 -13.64
C THR A 76 7.20 4.86 -14.90
N GLN A 77 7.28 3.92 -15.83
CA GLN A 77 6.42 3.83 -17.00
C GLN A 77 5.63 2.53 -16.88
N LEU A 78 4.36 2.58 -17.27
CA LEU A 78 3.47 1.43 -17.29
C LEU A 78 2.82 1.34 -18.65
N ASP A 79 3.08 0.26 -19.38
CA ASP A 79 2.33 -0.07 -20.58
C ASP A 79 0.89 -0.49 -20.22
N ALA A 80 0.02 -0.61 -21.23
CA ALA A 80 -1.38 -0.98 -21.03
C ALA A 80 -1.49 -2.37 -20.38
N GLY A 81 -2.23 -2.47 -19.27
CA GLY A 81 -2.36 -3.71 -18.48
C GLY A 81 -1.18 -4.00 -17.57
N GLU A 82 -0.11 -3.21 -17.60
CA GLU A 82 1.06 -3.43 -16.74
C GLU A 82 0.78 -3.02 -15.29
N SER A 83 1.42 -3.72 -14.35
CA SER A 83 1.48 -3.33 -12.95
C SER A 83 2.91 -3.30 -12.45
N THR A 84 3.22 -2.37 -11.55
CA THR A 84 4.52 -2.28 -10.89
C THR A 84 4.38 -1.89 -9.43
N VAL A 85 5.38 -2.24 -8.62
CA VAL A 85 5.41 -1.91 -7.19
C VAL A 85 6.50 -0.88 -6.94
N LEU A 86 6.12 0.26 -6.38
CA LEU A 86 7.03 1.30 -5.92
C LEU A 86 7.17 1.18 -4.40
N THR A 87 8.40 1.27 -3.92
CA THR A 87 8.74 1.00 -2.51
C THR A 87 9.59 2.13 -1.94
N GLN A 88 9.32 2.49 -0.68
CA GLN A 88 10.17 3.38 0.10
C GLN A 88 10.40 2.80 1.50
N HIS A 89 11.68 2.61 1.84
CA HIS A 89 12.11 2.37 3.21
C HIS A 89 12.33 3.71 3.91
N PHE A 90 11.94 3.82 5.18
CA PHE A 90 12.21 5.01 5.99
C PHE A 90 13.18 4.65 7.13
N GLU A 91 14.23 5.46 7.29
CA GLU A 91 15.25 5.21 8.33
C GLU A 91 14.71 5.44 9.73
N ARG A 92 13.69 6.29 9.84
CA ARG A 92 12.99 6.62 11.09
C ARG A 92 11.68 5.84 11.18
N GLU A 93 11.24 5.59 12.42
CA GLU A 93 9.97 4.94 12.69
C GLU A 93 8.80 5.72 12.09
N ILE A 94 7.94 5.01 11.36
CA ILE A 94 6.81 5.57 10.60
C ILE A 94 5.55 5.50 11.44
N THR A 95 4.83 6.60 11.53
CA THR A 95 3.48 6.65 12.14
C THR A 95 2.36 6.87 11.13
N ARG A 96 2.70 7.45 9.96
CA ARG A 96 1.81 7.68 8.82
C ARG A 96 2.65 8.00 7.58
N VAL A 97 2.18 7.56 6.42
CA VAL A 97 2.76 7.95 5.12
C VAL A 97 1.68 8.62 4.27
N ARG A 98 2.05 9.70 3.59
CA ARG A 98 1.28 10.24 2.46
C ARG A 98 2.02 9.90 1.18
N VAL A 99 1.31 9.38 0.18
CA VAL A 99 1.87 9.11 -1.14
C VAL A 99 1.12 9.92 -2.18
N SER A 100 1.80 10.89 -2.78
CA SER A 100 1.27 11.61 -3.94
C SER A 100 1.67 10.89 -5.21
N VAL A 101 0.68 10.44 -5.99
CA VAL A 101 0.89 9.75 -7.28
C VAL A 101 0.38 10.64 -8.39
N ASN A 102 1.25 10.99 -9.32
CA ASN A 102 0.91 11.77 -10.51
C ASN A 102 1.19 10.92 -11.75
N CYS A 103 0.15 10.65 -12.53
CA CYS A 103 0.23 9.91 -13.78
C CYS A 103 -0.29 10.76 -14.94
N LYS A 104 0.36 10.61 -16.10
CA LYS A 104 -0.04 11.24 -17.36
C LYS A 104 0.21 10.28 -18.52
N ALA A 105 -0.48 10.52 -19.64
CA ALA A 105 -0.15 9.84 -20.89
C ALA A 105 1.30 10.14 -21.26
N LYS A 106 2.03 9.11 -21.71
CA LYS A 106 3.39 9.25 -22.20
C LYS A 106 3.40 9.74 -23.65
#